data_AF-A0A1G2HEI2-F1
#
_entry.id   AF-A0A1G2HEI2-F1
#
_cell.length_a   1.000
_cell.length_b   1.000
_cell.length_c   1.000
_cell.angle_alpha   90.00
_cell.angle_beta   90.00
_cell.angle_gamma   90.00
#
_symmetry.space_group_name_H-M   'P 1'
#
loop_
_entity.id
_entity.type
_entity.pdbx_description
1 polymer ?
#
loop_
_entity_poly.entity_id
_entity_poly.type
_entity_poly.pdbx_seq_one_letter_code
_entity_poly.pdbx_strand_id
1 'polypeptide(L)'
;MKKDIHPTYHPQAKVKCACGNEYIIGSTLEKMEVDTCSKCHPFYTGKERGAISGGRIERFQKRAEKKIAHVNKTEKRAKRHKEPSAVKSTAGPSRRDKPRSDKKQEK
;
A
#
# COMPACT_ATOMS: atom_id res chain seq x y z
N MET A 1 -4.98 42.17 -26.14
CA MET A 1 -3.51 42.10 -26.07
C MET A 1 -2.92 43.35 -26.69
N LYS A 2 -2.19 44.15 -25.91
CA LYS A 2 -1.32 45.19 -26.46
C LYS A 2 -0.08 44.53 -27.06
N LYS A 3 0.36 44.98 -28.23
CA LYS A 3 1.61 44.52 -28.86
C LYS A 3 2.78 44.91 -27.92
N ASP A 4 3.73 44.01 -27.73
CA ASP A 4 5.01 44.19 -27.00
C ASP A 4 5.05 44.12 -25.46
N ILE A 5 3.92 44.03 -24.76
CA ILE A 5 3.92 43.91 -23.28
C ILE A 5 3.29 42.61 -22.74
N HIS A 6 2.91 41.68 -23.62
CA HIS A 6 2.31 40.42 -23.22
C HIS A 6 3.04 39.22 -23.80
N PRO A 7 3.20 38.14 -23.00
CA PRO A 7 3.77 36.90 -23.48
C PRO A 7 2.87 36.25 -24.54
N THR A 8 3.48 35.48 -25.43
CA THR A 8 2.79 34.73 -26.48
C THR A 8 1.73 33.83 -25.85
N TYR A 9 0.48 34.02 -26.26
CA TYR A 9 -0.65 33.23 -25.79
C TYR A 9 -1.14 32.35 -26.91
N HIS A 10 -1.23 31.06 -26.60
CA HIS A 10 -1.68 30.03 -27.51
C HIS A 10 -3.13 29.68 -27.12
N PRO A 11 -4.13 30.03 -27.95
CA PRO A 11 -5.54 29.73 -27.66
C PRO A 11 -5.86 28.23 -27.74
N GLN A 12 -4.98 27.44 -28.37
CA GLN A 12 -5.14 25.99 -28.55
C GLN A 12 -4.04 25.18 -27.85
N ALA A 13 -3.76 25.46 -26.58
CA ALA A 13 -2.82 24.64 -25.82
C ALA A 13 -3.43 23.27 -25.46
N LYS A 14 -2.65 22.21 -25.63
CA LYS A 14 -3.07 20.84 -25.31
C LYS A 14 -2.71 20.49 -23.87
N VAL A 15 -3.72 20.22 -23.06
CA VAL A 15 -3.54 19.79 -21.66
C VAL A 15 -3.81 18.31 -21.55
N LYS A 16 -2.81 17.52 -21.17
CA LYS A 16 -2.93 16.08 -20.95
C LYS A 16 -3.05 15.79 -19.47
N CYS A 17 -4.11 15.11 -19.07
CA CYS A 17 -4.27 14.68 -17.69
C CYS A 17 -3.78 13.24 -17.50
N ALA A 18 -3.26 12.91 -16.31
CA ALA A 18 -2.87 11.56 -15.93
C ALA A 18 -3.98 10.50 -16.12
N CYS A 19 -5.25 10.91 -16.03
CA CYS A 19 -6.39 10.02 -16.30
C CYS A 19 -6.73 9.85 -17.80
N GLY A 20 -5.86 10.29 -18.71
CA GLY A 20 -5.99 10.11 -20.16
C GLY A 20 -6.91 11.12 -20.86
N ASN A 21 -7.42 12.12 -20.13
CA ASN A 21 -8.24 13.17 -20.71
C ASN A 21 -7.37 14.27 -21.34
N GLU A 22 -7.74 14.72 -22.54
CA GLU A 22 -7.11 15.85 -23.23
C GLU A 22 -8.07 17.06 -23.27
N TYR A 23 -7.56 18.25 -22.98
CA TYR A 23 -8.29 19.51 -23.08
C TYR A 23 -7.58 20.49 -24.02
N ILE A 24 -8.36 21.29 -24.73
CA ILE A 24 -7.85 22.41 -25.52
C ILE A 24 -8.22 23.68 -24.75
N ILE A 25 -7.23 24.33 -24.15
CA ILE A 25 -7.40 25.53 -23.32
C ILE A 25 -6.40 26.59 -23.80
N GLY A 26 -6.70 27.86 -23.60
CA GLY A 26 -5.73 28.92 -23.88
C GLY A 26 -4.68 29.04 -22.79
N SER A 27 -3.39 28.92 -23.14
CA SER A 27 -2.26 29.04 -22.22
C SER A 27 -1.07 29.73 -22.91
N THR A 28 -0.12 30.23 -22.12
CA THR A 28 1.17 30.70 -22.65
C THR A 28 2.08 29.54 -23.06
N LEU A 29 1.79 28.32 -22.59
CA LEU A 29 2.51 27.11 -22.94
C LEU A 29 1.68 26.28 -23.92
N GLU A 30 2.32 25.69 -24.94
CA GLU A 30 1.63 24.90 -25.96
C GLU A 30 1.14 23.53 -25.46
N LYS A 31 1.85 22.94 -24.49
CA LYS A 31 1.53 21.63 -23.89
C LYS A 31 1.65 21.71 -22.38
N MET A 32 0.67 21.17 -21.66
CA MET A 32 0.67 21.11 -20.20
C MET A 32 0.27 19.71 -19.72
N GLU A 33 0.97 19.19 -18.74
CA GLU A 33 0.66 17.91 -18.08
C GLU A 33 0.08 18.18 -16.70
N VAL A 34 -1.05 17.54 -16.38
CA VAL A 34 -1.81 17.81 -15.15
C VAL A 34 -2.19 16.51 -14.45
N ASP A 35 -1.91 16.41 -13.15
CA ASP A 35 -2.21 15.20 -12.38
C ASP A 35 -3.70 15.00 -12.11
N THR A 36 -4.46 16.08 -11.93
CA THR A 36 -5.89 16.01 -11.60
C THR A 36 -6.71 17.03 -12.39
N CYS A 37 -7.73 16.56 -13.11
CA CYS A 37 -8.65 17.41 -13.87
C CYS A 37 -10.07 17.37 -13.29
N SER A 38 -10.97 18.18 -13.85
CA SER A 38 -12.38 18.24 -13.44
C SER A 38 -13.10 16.89 -13.51
N LYS A 39 -12.68 15.98 -14.38
CA LYS A 39 -13.26 14.64 -14.49
C LYS A 39 -12.76 13.67 -13.41
N CYS A 40 -11.62 13.95 -12.79
CA CYS A 40 -10.90 13.02 -11.93
C CYS A 40 -10.77 13.52 -10.47
N HIS A 41 -11.04 14.81 -10.21
CA HIS A 41 -11.01 15.34 -8.85
C HIS A 41 -12.23 14.83 -8.04
N PRO A 42 -12.03 14.26 -6.84
CA PRO A 42 -13.11 13.73 -5.99
C PRO A 42 -14.27 14.70 -5.77
N PHE A 43 -13.95 16.00 -5.67
CA PHE A 43 -14.94 17.08 -5.56
C PHE A 43 -15.97 17.10 -6.69
N TYR A 44 -15.54 16.93 -7.95
CA TYR A 44 -16.45 17.01 -9.10
C TYR A 44 -17.13 15.68 -9.39
N THR A 45 -16.50 14.56 -9.05
CA THR A 45 -17.08 13.23 -9.27
C THR A 45 -18.13 12.84 -8.24
N GLY A 46 -18.30 13.64 -7.16
CA GLY A 46 -19.26 13.38 -6.08
C GLY A 46 -18.99 12.09 -5.29
N LYS A 47 -17.90 11.39 -5.60
CA LYS A 47 -17.43 10.24 -4.83
C LYS A 47 -16.72 10.77 -3.61
N GLU A 48 -17.50 11.13 -2.60
CA GLU A 48 -16.97 11.19 -1.25
C GLU A 48 -16.21 9.89 -1.01
N ARG A 49 -14.93 9.98 -0.64
CA ARG A 49 -14.20 8.83 -0.13
C ARG A 49 -14.98 8.38 1.09
N GLY A 50 -15.85 7.39 0.92
CA GLY A 50 -16.76 6.91 1.95
C GLY A 50 -15.95 6.77 3.23
N ALA A 51 -16.39 7.49 4.27
CA ALA A 51 -15.76 7.47 5.57
C ALA A 51 -15.46 6.00 5.94
N ILE A 52 -14.21 5.77 6.34
CA ILE A 52 -13.61 4.43 6.50
C ILE A 52 -14.58 3.48 7.21
N SER A 53 -15.06 2.50 6.43
CA SER A 53 -15.43 1.13 6.79
C SER A 53 -15.36 0.81 8.29
N GLY A 54 -16.56 0.69 8.87
CA GLY A 54 -16.83 0.00 10.11
C GLY A 54 -16.86 0.89 11.34
N GLY A 55 -18.07 1.01 11.92
CA GLY A 55 -18.29 1.66 13.20
C GLY A 55 -17.44 1.04 14.32
N ARG A 56 -17.36 1.73 15.46
CA ARG A 56 -16.60 1.25 16.63
C ARG A 56 -17.01 -0.17 17.06
N ILE A 57 -18.28 -0.52 16.86
CA ILE A 57 -18.88 -1.83 17.18
C ILE A 57 -18.28 -2.94 16.30
N GLU A 58 -18.21 -2.76 14.98
CA GLU A 58 -17.61 -3.76 14.08
C GLU A 58 -16.12 -3.98 14.38
N ARG A 59 -15.39 -2.91 14.72
CA ARG A 59 -13.99 -3.01 15.15
C ARG A 59 -13.82 -3.74 16.48
N PHE A 60 -14.83 -3.70 17.34
CA PHE A 60 -14.85 -4.43 18.60
C PHE A 60 -15.15 -5.91 18.37
N GLN A 61 -16.18 -6.23 17.57
CA GLN A 61 -16.53 -7.61 17.20
C GLN A 61 -15.35 -8.32 16.53
N LYS A 62 -14.70 -7.69 15.53
CA LYS A 62 -13.49 -8.21 14.88
C LYS A 62 -12.33 -8.47 15.86
N ARG A 63 -12.22 -7.68 16.94
CA ARG A 63 -11.21 -7.89 17.99
C ARG A 63 -11.59 -9.02 18.94
N ALA A 64 -12.87 -9.13 19.29
CA ALA A 64 -13.39 -10.20 20.13
C ALA A 64 -13.24 -11.57 19.46
N GLU A 65 -13.65 -11.69 18.19
CA GLU A 65 -13.50 -12.91 17.38
C GLU A 65 -12.04 -13.38 17.31
N LYS A 66 -11.11 -12.45 17.03
CA LYS A 66 -9.67 -12.77 17.01
C LYS A 66 -9.19 -13.31 18.35
N LYS A 67 -9.60 -12.70 19.48
CA LYS A 67 -9.22 -13.19 20.82
C LYS A 67 -9.73 -14.60 21.08
N ILE A 68 -11.00 -14.89 20.76
CA ILE A 68 -11.59 -16.22 20.92
C ILE A 68 -10.83 -17.25 20.07
N ALA A 69 -10.48 -16.91 18.81
CA ALA A 69 -9.68 -17.78 17.96
C ALA A 69 -8.27 -18.06 18.53
N HIS A 70 -7.63 -17.06 19.15
CA HIS A 70 -6.35 -17.23 19.82
C HIS A 70 -6.44 -18.12 21.06
N VAL A 71 -7.46 -17.95 21.91
CA VAL A 71 -7.70 -18.79 23.10
C VAL A 71 -7.91 -20.25 22.69
N ASN A 72 -8.76 -20.49 21.69
CA ASN A 72 -9.00 -21.83 21.16
C ASN A 72 -7.74 -22.47 20.55
N LYS A 73 -6.87 -21.68 19.92
CA LYS A 73 -5.58 -22.17 19.39
C LYS A 73 -4.60 -22.50 20.50
N THR A 74 -4.54 -21.69 21.57
CA THR A 74 -3.69 -21.97 22.73
C THR A 74 -4.16 -23.20 23.49
N GLU A 75 -5.48 -23.40 23.65
CA GLU A 75 -6.03 -24.60 24.27
C GLU A 75 -5.78 -25.85 23.44
N LYS A 76 -5.96 -25.79 22.11
CA LYS A 76 -5.63 -26.91 21.21
C LYS A 76 -4.14 -27.23 21.21
N ARG A 77 -3.27 -26.22 21.30
CA ARG A 77 -1.81 -26.41 21.41
C ARG A 77 -1.42 -27.01 22.76
N ALA A 78 -2.05 -26.56 23.86
CA ALA A 78 -1.83 -27.10 25.20
C ALA A 78 -2.31 -28.56 25.33
N LYS A 79 -3.43 -28.93 24.69
CA LYS A 79 -3.94 -30.32 24.65
C LYS A 79 -3.02 -31.24 23.83
N ARG A 80 -2.48 -30.77 22.70
CA ARG A 80 -1.49 -31.52 21.88
C ARG A 80 -0.17 -31.78 22.60
N HIS A 81 0.23 -30.91 23.52
CA HIS A 81 1.43 -31.12 24.35
C HIS A 81 1.18 -32.01 25.59
N LYS A 82 -0.06 -32.43 25.86
CA LYS A 82 -0.42 -33.30 26.99
C LYS A 82 -0.68 -34.76 26.60
N GLU A 83 -0.67 -35.11 25.31
CA GLU A 83 -0.64 -36.51 24.87
C GLU A 83 0.82 -36.97 24.79
N PRO A 84 1.27 -37.93 25.63
CA PRO A 84 2.64 -38.42 25.59
C PRO A 84 2.82 -39.31 24.36
N SER A 85 3.39 -38.75 23.29
CA SER A 85 3.95 -39.56 22.21
C SER A 85 5.25 -40.19 22.74
N ALA A 86 5.20 -41.49 22.97
CA ALA A 86 6.33 -42.33 23.35
C ALA A 86 7.57 -42.03 22.48
N VAL A 87 8.57 -41.41 23.09
CA VAL A 87 9.88 -41.14 22.49
C VAL A 87 10.64 -42.48 22.41
N LYS A 88 10.78 -43.06 21.22
CA LYS A 88 11.86 -44.02 20.95
C LYS A 88 13.06 -43.26 20.36
N SER A 89 14.05 -43.17 21.22
CA SER A 89 15.45 -42.87 20.97
C SER A 89 16.05 -43.69 19.83
N THR A 90 16.80 -43.05 18.94
CA THR A 90 18.10 -43.56 18.45
C THR A 90 19.02 -42.38 18.17
N ALA A 91 20.29 -42.54 18.54
CA ALA A 91 21.27 -41.50 18.77
C ALA A 91 22.23 -41.31 17.59
N GLY A 92 22.48 -40.03 17.21
CA GLY A 92 23.73 -39.40 16.74
C GLY A 92 24.45 -39.91 15.47
N PRO A 93 25.46 -39.18 14.91
CA PRO A 93 26.16 -38.05 15.51
C PRO A 93 26.41 -36.81 14.61
N SER A 94 26.94 -35.78 15.27
CA SER A 94 27.60 -34.56 14.81
C SER A 94 28.27 -34.57 13.43
N ARG A 95 28.25 -33.41 12.74
CA ARG A 95 29.38 -32.90 11.93
C ARG A 95 29.19 -31.42 11.50
N ARG A 96 30.08 -30.60 12.06
CA ARG A 96 30.75 -29.43 11.48
C ARG A 96 29.94 -28.13 11.28
N ASP A 97 29.99 -27.31 12.32
CA ASP A 97 30.38 -25.90 12.19
C ASP A 97 31.60 -25.72 11.25
N LYS A 98 31.48 -24.79 10.30
CA LYS A 98 32.60 -24.09 9.65
C LYS A 98 32.11 -22.71 9.17
N PRO A 99 33.00 -21.71 9.05
CA PRO A 99 33.07 -20.58 9.97
C PRO A 99 32.69 -19.26 9.30
N ARG A 100 32.49 -18.21 10.13
CA ARG A 100 32.61 -16.81 9.71
C ARG A 100 33.92 -16.59 8.95
N SER A 101 33.84 -16.02 7.75
CA SER A 101 34.98 -15.38 7.10
C SER A 101 34.58 -13.97 6.66
N ASP A 102 35.07 -13.01 7.43
CA ASP A 102 35.24 -11.61 7.08
C ASP A 102 35.79 -11.42 5.65
N LYS A 103 35.16 -10.51 4.91
CA LYS A 103 35.74 -9.74 3.79
C LYS A 103 34.88 -8.47 3.70
N LYS A 104 35.12 -7.44 4.52
CA LYS A 104 36.16 -6.39 4.43
C LYS A 104 36.45 -5.94 2.99
N GLN A 105 36.43 -4.61 2.82
CA GLN A 105 36.90 -3.77 1.70
C GLN A 105 35.81 -3.44 0.66
N GLU A 106 35.15 -2.28 0.82
CA GLU A 106 35.54 -0.99 0.20
C GLU A 106 35.12 -0.89 -1.28
N LYS A 107 33.99 -0.24 -1.52
CA LYS A 107 33.87 0.97 -2.35
C LYS A 107 32.46 1.55 -2.23
#